data_AF-A0A351XL60-F1
#
_entry.id   AF-A0A351XL60-F1
#
_cell.length_a   1.000
_cell.length_b   1.000
_cell.length_c   1.000
_cell.angle_alpha   90.00
_cell.angle_beta   90.00
_cell.angle_gamma   90.00
#
_symmetry.space_group_name_H-M   'P 1'
#
loop_
_entity.id
_entity.type
_entity.pdbx_description
1 polymer ?
#
loop_
_entity_poly.entity_id
_entity_poly.type
_entity_poly.pdbx_seq_one_letter_code
_entity_poly.pdbx_strand_id
1 'polypeptide(L)' 'MDRHIEVIGIDHGWSGMKTSRFCFTSGVKEITTEPAMKENILGYKGKFYKIGGKRLEVKENKVQDNNYYLLTLAALAKEL' A
#
# COMPACT_ATOMS: atom_id res chain seq x y z
N MET A 1 -14.76 22.60 -18.49
CA MET A 1 -14.66 21.56 -17.45
C MET A 1 -13.46 21.93 -16.60
N ASP A 2 -13.70 22.37 -15.36
CA ASP A 2 -12.60 22.57 -14.42
C ASP A 2 -11.99 21.22 -14.08
N ARG A 3 -10.66 21.11 -14.21
CA ARG A 3 -9.92 19.94 -13.76
C ARG A 3 -9.62 20.12 -12.28
N HIS A 4 -10.25 19.30 -11.44
CA HIS A 4 -9.80 19.12 -10.07
C HIS A 4 -8.51 18.29 -10.09
N ILE A 5 -7.42 18.85 -9.56
CA ILE A 5 -6.13 18.17 -9.39
C ILE A 5 -5.88 18.04 -7.90
N GLU A 6 -5.68 16.82 -7.44
CA GLU A 6 -5.26 16.51 -6.08
C GLU A 6 -3.82 16.00 -6.09
N VAL A 7 -2.98 16.55 -5.21
CA VAL A 7 -1.55 16.22 -5.13
C VAL A 7 -1.31 15.44 -3.85
N ILE A 8 -0.92 14.18 -3.99
CA ILE A 8 -0.62 13.28 -2.88
C ILE A 8 0.86 12.91 -2.88
N GLY A 9 1.57 13.31 -1.83
CA GLY A 9 2.95 12.90 -1.59
C GLY A 9 3.03 11.53 -0.91
N ILE A 10 3.90 10.64 -1.40
CA ILE A 10 4.14 9.31 -0.82
C ILE A 10 5.64 9.11 -0.63
N ASP A 11 6.05 8.77 0.59
CA ASP A 11 7.41 8.33 0.93
C ASP A 11 7.46 6.80 1.08
N HIS A 12 8.17 6.15 0.16
CA HIS A 12 8.44 4.71 0.17
C HIS A 12 9.69 4.38 0.97
N GLY A 13 9.57 4.19 2.28
CA GLY A 13 10.64 3.69 3.13
C GLY A 13 10.72 2.16 3.16
N TRP A 14 11.92 1.59 3.31
CA TRP A 14 12.11 0.13 3.41
C TRP A 14 11.32 -0.49 4.57
N SER A 15 11.22 0.21 5.70
CA SER A 15 10.48 -0.24 6.88
C SER A 15 9.02 0.23 6.91
N GLY A 16 8.70 1.31 6.21
CA GLY A 16 7.41 1.98 6.37
C GLY A 16 7.09 2.97 5.28
N MET A 17 5.82 3.01 4.94
CA MET A 17 5.17 3.93 4.01
C MET A 17 4.63 5.13 4.77
N LYS A 18 4.74 6.32 4.17
CA LYS A 18 4.18 7.54 4.73
C LYS A 18 3.47 8.35 3.66
N THR A 19 2.34 8.90 4.03
CA THR A 19 1.63 9.98 3.33
C THR A 19 1.55 11.18 4.27
N SER A 20 0.82 12.23 3.89
CA SER A 20 0.72 13.41 4.76
C SER A 20 -0.03 13.11 6.07
N ARG A 21 -1.01 12.19 6.03
CA ARG A 21 -1.87 11.85 7.20
C ARG A 21 -1.57 10.49 7.83
N PHE A 22 -0.89 9.59 7.12
CA PHE A 22 -0.75 8.21 7.57
C PHE A 22 0.69 7.72 7.52
N CYS A 23 1.05 6.95 8.54
CA CYS A 23 2.27 6.14 8.59
C CYS A 23 1.87 4.68 8.80
N PHE A 24 2.41 3.77 7.99
CA PHE A 24 2.15 2.33 8.11
C PHE A 24 3.38 1.52 7.70
N THR A 25 3.48 0.27 8.16
CA THR A 25 4.63 -0.57 7.82
C THR A 25 4.60 -0.99 6.35
N SER A 26 5.76 -1.26 5.75
CA SER A 26 5.87 -1.72 4.36
C SER A 26 5.36 -3.15 4.13
N GLY A 27 4.62 -3.73 5.08
CA GLY A 27 4.15 -5.10 4.98
C GLY A 27 3.07 -5.27 3.91
N VAL A 28 3.22 -6.29 3.07
CA VAL A 28 2.23 -6.72 2.08
C VAL A 28 2.17 -8.24 2.12
N LYS A 29 0.95 -8.79 2.24
CA LYS A 29 0.71 -10.23 2.15
C LYS A 29 -0.56 -10.50 1.38
N GLU A 30 -0.46 -11.20 0.25
CA GLU A 30 -1.64 -11.71 -0.46
C GLU A 30 -2.39 -12.70 0.43
N ILE A 31 -3.72 -12.61 0.44
CA ILE A 31 -4.61 -13.54 1.14
C ILE A 31 -5.57 -14.16 0.11
N THR A 32 -5.77 -15.47 0.23
CA THR A 32 -6.51 -16.29 -0.74
C THR A 32 -8.00 -16.38 -0.46
N THR A 33 -8.42 -15.96 0.74
CA THR A 33 -9.82 -15.94 1.17
C THR A 33 -10.28 -14.49 1.35
N GLU A 34 -11.55 -14.23 1.03
CA GLU A 34 -12.13 -12.93 1.35
C GLU A 34 -12.12 -12.74 2.87
N PRO A 35 -11.48 -11.67 3.37
CA PRO A 35 -11.34 -11.47 4.79
C PRO A 35 -12.66 -10.99 5.40
N ALA A 36 -13.02 -11.53 6.57
CA ALA A 36 -14.20 -11.11 7.32
C ALA A 36 -14.13 -9.63 7.74
N MET A 37 -12.92 -9.10 7.99
CA MET A 37 -12.67 -7.70 8.28
C MET A 37 -11.91 -7.06 7.12
N LYS A 38 -12.40 -5.92 6.63
CA LYS A 38 -11.80 -5.19 5.49
C LYS A 38 -10.74 -4.17 5.91
N GLU A 39 -10.47 -4.04 7.20
CA GLU A 39 -9.47 -3.10 7.71
C GLU A 39 -8.06 -3.47 7.21
N ASN A 40 -7.35 -2.49 6.66
CA ASN A 40 -6.01 -2.66 6.09
C ASN A 40 -5.94 -3.75 5.00
N ILE A 41 -7.04 -3.95 4.27
CA ILE A 41 -7.09 -4.82 3.09
C ILE A 41 -7.12 -3.96 1.84
N LEU A 42 -6.16 -4.19 0.94
CA LEU A 42 -6.20 -3.69 -0.43
C LEU A 42 -6.84 -4.76 -1.33
N GLY A 43 -7.98 -4.43 -1.93
CA GLY A 43 -8.53 -5.19 -3.05
C GLY A 43 -7.97 -4.69 -4.37
N TYR A 44 -7.32 -5.54 -5.15
CA TYR A 44 -6.78 -5.16 -6.45
C TYR A 44 -6.85 -6.33 -7.44
N LYS A 45 -7.46 -6.11 -8.61
CA LYS A 45 -7.62 -7.11 -9.69
C LYS A 45 -8.16 -8.46 -9.21
N GLY A 46 -9.20 -8.45 -8.36
CA GLY A 46 -9.84 -9.66 -7.84
C GLY A 46 -9.03 -10.40 -6.77
N LYS A 47 -7.92 -9.83 -6.30
CA LYS A 47 -7.09 -10.35 -5.21
C LYS A 47 -7.17 -9.43 -3.99
N PHE A 48 -6.88 -10.00 -2.83
CA PHE A 48 -6.85 -9.28 -1.56
C PHE A 48 -5.44 -9.30 -0.97
N TYR A 49 -5.02 -8.16 -0.43
CA TYR A 49 -3.71 -7.98 0.18
C TYR A 49 -3.85 -7.36 1.55
N LYS A 50 -3.34 -8.02 2.57
CA LYS A 50 -3.17 -7.42 3.89
C LYS A 50 -2.01 -6.43 3.84
N ILE A 51 -2.29 -5.19 4.17
CA ILE A 51 -1.33 -4.08 4.23
C ILE A 51 -0.91 -3.85 5.67
N GLY A 52 0.38 -3.56 5.88
CA GLY A 52 0.97 -3.40 7.20
C GLY A 52 1.40 -4.72 7.84
N GLY A 53 1.55 -4.73 9.18
CA GLY A 53 2.08 -5.88 9.92
C GLY A 53 3.61 -5.99 9.77
N LYS A 54 4.11 -7.22 9.52
CA LYS A 54 5.56 -7.46 9.38
C LYS A 54 6.08 -6.75 8.14
N ARG A 55 7.10 -5.90 8.31
CA ARG A 55 7.79 -5.24 7.20
C ARG A 55 8.35 -6.25 6.20
N LEU A 56 8.45 -5.85 4.94
CA LEU A 56 9.13 -6.64 3.91
C LEU A 56 10.62 -6.75 4.20
N GLU A 57 11.23 -7.81 3.70
CA GLU A 57 12.68 -7.95 3.66
C GLU A 57 13.27 -6.92 2.69
N VAL A 58 14.44 -6.41 3.03
CA VAL A 58 15.16 -5.48 2.15
C VAL A 58 15.67 -6.27 0.96
N LYS A 59 15.37 -5.75 -0.23
CA LYS A 59 15.88 -6.26 -1.51
C LYS A 59 16.86 -5.28 -2.10
N GLU A 60 17.53 -5.65 -3.19
CA GLU A 60 18.45 -4.75 -3.90
C GLU A 60 17.72 -3.48 -4.38
N ASN A 61 16.49 -3.61 -4.90
CA ASN A 61 15.64 -2.47 -5.21
C ASN A 61 14.16 -2.75 -4.91
N LYS A 62 13.38 -1.68 -4.74
CA LYS A 62 11.96 -1.72 -4.33
C LYS A 62 11.00 -2.14 -5.43
N VAL A 63 11.47 -2.20 -6.68
CA VAL A 63 10.63 -2.43 -7.87
C VAL A 63 10.88 -3.80 -8.51
N GLN A 64 11.65 -4.66 -7.86
CA GLN A 64 11.87 -6.05 -8.28
C GLN A 64 10.59 -6.89 -8.32
N ASP A 65 9.58 -6.50 -7.55
CA ASP A 65 8.27 -7.11 -7.55
C ASP A 65 7.17 -6.05 -7.37
N ASN A 66 5.93 -6.52 -7.31
CA ASN A 66 4.76 -5.63 -7.22
C ASN A 66 4.48 -5.11 -5.80
N ASN A 67 5.29 -5.44 -4.79
CA ASN A 67 4.95 -5.06 -3.41
C ASN A 67 4.86 -3.54 -3.25
N TYR A 68 5.85 -2.79 -3.73
CA TYR A 68 5.83 -1.33 -3.60
C TYR A 68 4.78 -0.66 -4.49
N TYR A 69 4.43 -1.29 -5.62
CA TYR A 69 3.29 -0.85 -6.41
C TYR A 69 1.97 -1.01 -5.64
N LEU A 70 1.76 -2.16 -4.98
CA LEU A 70 0.59 -2.38 -4.11
C LEU A 70 0.59 -1.42 -2.93
N LEU A 71 1.76 -1.13 -2.32
CA LEU A 71 1.88 -0.13 -1.26
C LEU A 71 1.55 1.28 -1.74
N THR A 72 1.87 1.64 -2.99
CA THR A 72 1.44 2.91 -3.59
C THR A 72 -0.09 2.99 -3.68
N LEU A 73 -0.74 1.93 -4.19
CA LEU A 73 -2.20 1.89 -4.26
C LEU A 73 -2.85 1.99 -2.87
N ALA A 74 -2.29 1.29 -1.89
CA ALA A 74 -2.75 1.35 -0.51
C ALA A 74 -2.55 2.74 0.12
N ALA A 75 -1.43 3.40 -0.16
CA ALA A 75 -1.16 4.76 0.31
C ALA A 75 -2.13 5.77 -0.29
N LEU A 76 -2.38 5.69 -1.61
CA LEU A 76 -3.36 6.54 -2.29
C LEU A 76 -4.77 6.36 -1.69
N ALA A 77 -5.22 5.11 -1.54
CA ALA A 77 -6.53 4.80 -0.98
C ALA A 77 -6.67 5.15 0.51
N LYS A 78 -5.56 5.28 1.24
CA LYS A 78 -5.58 5.75 2.63
C LYS A 78 -5.66 7.27 2.73
N GLU A 79 -4.98 7.96 1.84
CA GLU A 79 -4.87 9.42 1.89
C GLU A 79 -6.13 10.13 1.35
N LEU A 80 -6.75 9.56 0.32
CA LEU A 80 -8.05 9.96 -0.24
C LEU A 80 -9.21 9.64 0.73
#